data_AF-A0A503WXG5-F1
#
_entry.id   AF-A0A503WXG5-F1
#
_cell.length_a   1.000
_cell.length_b   1.000
_cell.length_c   1.000
_cell.angle_alpha   90.00
_cell.angle_beta   90.00
_cell.angle_gamma   90.00
#
_symmetry.space_group_name_H-M   'P 1'
#
loop_
_entity.id
_entity.type
_entity.pdbx_description
1 polymer ?
#
loop_
_entity_poly.entity_id
_entity_poly.type
_entity_poly.pdbx_seq_one_letter_code
_entity_poly.pdbx_strand_id
1 'polypeptide(L)'
;MIWFDAALEYAADDELLRRCVAMLLGLGTGGVEVVRNIGKSRDAPATCLVGGGSQGAYSQIVTLHLSPASRQPDAVESGMRLARLLGRSLLLANDATADPYSFLLASRAGTLSTVSVDRKELDEHNRYAILTRENP
;
A
#
# COMPACT_ATOMS: atom_id res chain seq x y z
N MET A 1 -14.15 7.47 -0.56
CA MET A 1 -13.01 8.40 -0.75
C MET A 1 -11.73 7.58 -0.75
N ILE A 2 -10.72 7.92 -1.55
CA ILE A 2 -9.40 7.28 -1.45
C ILE A 2 -8.81 7.67 -0.09
N TRP A 3 -8.39 6.66 0.67
CA TRP A 3 -7.77 6.86 1.97
C TRP A 3 -6.25 6.90 1.85
N PHE A 4 -5.64 5.87 1.26
CA PHE A 4 -4.23 5.90 0.87
C PHE A 4 -3.90 4.85 -0.19
N ASP A 5 -2.75 5.04 -0.83
CA ASP A 5 -2.11 4.11 -1.75
C ASP A 5 -0.85 3.51 -1.13
N ALA A 6 -0.60 2.23 -1.39
CA ALA A 6 0.61 1.55 -0.97
C ALA A 6 1.13 0.59 -2.06
N ALA A 7 2.42 0.62 -2.34
CA ALA A 7 3.08 -0.40 -3.16
C ALA A 7 3.70 -1.48 -2.25
N LEU A 8 3.46 -2.75 -2.55
CA LEU A 8 3.85 -3.88 -1.70
C LEU A 8 5.20 -4.46 -2.11
N GLU A 9 6.12 -4.66 -1.14
CA GLU A 9 7.41 -5.34 -1.36
C GLU A 9 7.26 -6.67 -2.10
N TYR A 10 6.23 -7.45 -1.76
CA TYR A 10 5.83 -8.67 -2.49
C TYR A 10 4.32 -8.70 -2.65
N ALA A 11 3.85 -9.32 -3.74
CA ALA A 11 2.42 -9.46 -3.96
C ALA A 11 1.73 -10.20 -2.79
N ALA A 12 0.52 -9.76 -2.48
CA ALA A 12 -0.43 -10.43 -1.60
C ALA A 12 -1.64 -10.87 -2.43
N ASP A 13 -2.16 -12.06 -2.12
CA ASP A 13 -3.42 -12.53 -2.69
C ASP A 13 -4.63 -11.81 -2.07
N ASP A 14 -5.76 -11.92 -2.76
CA ASP A 14 -6.97 -11.18 -2.42
C ASP A 14 -7.52 -11.58 -1.03
N GLU A 15 -7.32 -12.83 -0.57
CA GLU A 15 -7.80 -13.27 0.74
C GLU A 15 -6.95 -12.69 1.88
N LEU A 16 -5.63 -12.69 1.70
CA LEU A 16 -4.71 -12.08 2.65
C LEU A 16 -4.96 -10.58 2.77
N LEU A 17 -5.12 -9.88 1.64
CA LEU A 17 -5.47 -8.46 1.63
C LEU A 17 -6.79 -8.19 2.37
N ARG A 18 -7.82 -8.97 2.07
CA ARG A 18 -9.14 -8.86 2.74
C ARG A 18 -9.01 -8.99 4.25
N ARG A 19 -8.32 -10.03 4.72
CA ARG A 19 -8.14 -10.30 6.15
C ARG A 19 -7.35 -9.19 6.84
N CYS A 20 -6.24 -8.75 6.27
CA CYS A 20 -5.38 -7.74 6.89
C CYS A 20 -6.05 -6.36 6.92
N VAL A 21 -6.76 -5.96 5.86
CA VAL A 21 -7.53 -4.71 5.85
C VAL A 21 -8.70 -4.77 6.83
N ALA A 22 -9.39 -5.92 6.95
CA ALA A 22 -10.45 -6.08 7.92
C ALA A 22 -9.93 -5.92 9.36
N MET A 23 -8.80 -6.55 9.69
CA MET A 23 -8.15 -6.38 10.99
C MET A 23 -7.69 -4.94 11.24
N LEU A 24 -7.10 -4.28 10.23
CA LEU A 24 -6.66 -2.89 10.32
C LEU A 24 -7.82 -1.96 10.71
N LEU A 25 -8.99 -2.19 10.13
CA LEU A 25 -10.18 -1.35 10.30
C LEU A 25 -11.12 -1.81 11.41
N GLY A 26 -10.82 -2.93 12.08
CA GLY A 26 -11.73 -3.53 13.07
C GLY A 26 -13.05 -4.03 12.46
N LEU A 27 -13.04 -4.43 11.19
CA LEU A 27 -14.19 -4.96 10.46
C LEU A 27 -14.17 -6.49 10.43
N GLY A 28 -15.32 -7.10 10.17
CA GLY A 28 -15.37 -8.48 9.68
C GLY A 28 -14.85 -8.56 8.25
N THR A 29 -14.35 -9.73 7.82
CA THR A 29 -13.85 -9.94 6.45
C THR A 29 -14.91 -9.68 5.38
N GLY A 30 -16.19 -9.91 5.68
CA GLY A 30 -17.31 -9.56 4.80
C GLY A 30 -17.55 -8.05 4.65
N GLY A 31 -16.94 -7.21 5.48
CA GLY A 31 -16.97 -5.75 5.37
C GLY A 31 -15.87 -5.16 4.48
N VAL A 32 -15.00 -6.01 3.91
CA VAL A 32 -13.92 -5.60 3.02
C VAL A 32 -14.09 -6.28 1.66
N GLU A 33 -14.20 -5.47 0.63
CA GLU A 33 -14.16 -5.95 -0.75
C GLU A 33 -12.76 -5.80 -1.32
N VAL A 34 -12.29 -6.81 -2.05
CA VAL A 34 -11.01 -6.74 -2.78
C VAL A 34 -11.35 -6.83 -4.26
N VAL A 35 -11.00 -5.81 -5.02
CA VAL A 35 -11.36 -5.68 -6.43
C VAL A 35 -10.14 -5.30 -7.27
N ARG A 36 -10.15 -5.64 -8.55
CA ARG A 36 -9.13 -5.21 -9.53
C ARG A 36 -9.62 -4.12 -10.48
N ASN A 37 -10.89 -3.78 -10.37
CA ASN A 37 -11.53 -2.72 -11.15
C ASN A 37 -12.54 -2.03 -10.23
N ILE A 38 -12.38 -0.72 -10.05
CA ILE A 38 -13.21 0.07 -9.15
C ILE A 38 -14.69 0.08 -9.56
N GLY A 39 -15.00 -0.11 -10.85
CA GLY A 39 -16.39 -0.25 -11.32
C GLY A 39 -17.10 -1.52 -10.82
N LYS A 40 -16.36 -2.42 -10.16
CA LYS A 40 -16.91 -3.62 -9.49
C LYS A 40 -17.13 -3.42 -7.99
N SER A 41 -16.74 -2.27 -7.41
CA SER A 41 -16.94 -2.03 -5.98
C SER A 41 -18.42 -1.94 -5.65
N ARG A 42 -18.83 -2.59 -4.57
CA ARG A 42 -20.14 -2.51 -3.94
C ARG A 42 -20.09 -1.51 -2.77
N ASP A 43 -21.23 -1.26 -2.13
CA ASP A 43 -21.36 -0.42 -0.93
C ASP A 43 -20.72 -1.07 0.33
N ALA A 44 -19.56 -1.71 0.19
CA ALA A 44 -18.79 -2.23 1.30
C ALA A 44 -18.22 -1.07 2.15
N PRO A 45 -18.12 -1.24 3.49
CA PRO A 45 -17.48 -0.25 4.34
C PRO A 45 -16.05 0.12 3.90
N ALA A 46 -15.31 -0.86 3.38
CA ALA A 46 -14.00 -0.67 2.81
C ALA A 46 -13.82 -1.46 1.50
N THR A 47 -13.12 -0.86 0.55
CA THR A 47 -12.71 -1.50 -0.70
C THR A 47 -11.20 -1.40 -0.85
N CYS A 48 -10.53 -2.52 -1.03
CA CYS A 48 -9.14 -2.62 -1.42
C CYS A 48 -9.07 -2.83 -2.94
N LEU A 49 -8.73 -1.79 -3.68
CA LEU A 49 -8.48 -1.87 -5.11
C LEU A 49 -7.04 -2.31 -5.33
N VAL A 50 -6.86 -3.40 -6.06
CA VAL A 50 -5.55 -3.97 -6.40
C VAL A 50 -5.21 -3.61 -7.84
N GLY A 51 -4.18 -2.81 -8.02
CA GLY A 51 -3.58 -2.42 -9.29
C GLY A 51 -2.14 -2.90 -9.43
N GLY A 52 -1.55 -2.64 -10.60
CA GLY A 52 -0.22 -3.15 -10.96
C GLY A 52 -0.24 -4.57 -11.53
N GLY A 53 0.89 -5.03 -12.07
CA GLY A 53 0.89 -6.26 -12.89
C GLY A 53 2.22 -6.90 -13.25
N SER A 54 3.37 -6.44 -12.73
CA SER A 54 4.65 -7.12 -12.94
C SER A 54 5.05 -7.98 -11.73
N GLN A 55 5.98 -8.93 -11.91
CA GLN A 55 6.44 -9.84 -10.85
C GLN A 55 7.52 -9.23 -9.93
N GLY A 56 7.84 -7.95 -10.09
CA GLY A 56 8.85 -7.25 -9.29
C GLY A 56 8.38 -6.83 -7.90
N ALA A 57 9.35 -6.50 -7.05
CA ALA A 57 9.06 -5.86 -5.77
C ALA A 57 8.37 -4.51 -5.99
N TYR A 58 7.42 -4.15 -5.12
CA TYR A 58 6.66 -2.89 -5.22
C TYR A 58 5.84 -2.75 -6.51
N SER A 59 5.56 -3.87 -7.21
CA SER A 59 4.79 -3.88 -8.46
C SER A 59 3.28 -3.96 -8.26
N GLN A 60 2.83 -4.48 -7.11
CA GLN A 60 1.43 -4.48 -6.75
C GLN A 60 1.12 -3.23 -5.94
N ILE A 61 0.17 -2.44 -6.43
CA ILE A 61 -0.34 -1.26 -5.75
C ILE A 61 -1.69 -1.62 -5.15
N VAL A 62 -1.90 -1.27 -3.89
CA VAL A 62 -3.21 -1.33 -3.24
C VAL A 62 -3.69 0.06 -2.92
N THR A 63 -4.91 0.37 -3.30
CA THR A 63 -5.61 1.61 -2.97
C THR A 63 -6.74 1.27 -2.02
N LEU A 64 -6.71 1.81 -0.80
CA LEU A 64 -7.81 1.63 0.14
C LEU A 64 -8.82 2.74 -0.01
N HIS A 65 -10.06 2.38 -0.30
CA HIS A 65 -11.21 3.27 -0.27
C HIS A 65 -12.03 3.00 0.98
N LEU A 66 -12.38 4.06 1.69
CA LEU A 66 -13.31 4.00 2.82
C LEU A 66 -14.63 4.68 2.45
N SER A 67 -15.71 4.17 3.03
CA SER A 67 -17.02 4.83 2.94
C SER A 67 -16.94 6.23 3.58
N PRO A 68 -17.70 7.23 3.07
CA PRO A 68 -17.62 8.61 3.57
C PRO A 68 -17.96 8.77 5.06
N ALA A 69 -18.75 7.85 5.62
CA ALA A 69 -19.13 7.85 7.03
C ALA A 69 -18.03 7.31 7.97
N SER A 70 -16.96 6.74 7.42
CA SER A 70 -15.88 6.15 8.22
C SER A 70 -14.90 7.22 8.69
N ARG A 71 -14.60 7.24 9.99
CA ARG A 71 -13.48 8.02 10.51
C ARG A 71 -12.21 7.49 9.86
N GLN A 72 -11.46 8.36 9.18
CA GLN A 72 -10.20 7.99 8.53
C GLN A 72 -9.08 8.09 9.57
N PRO A 73 -8.47 6.96 9.97
CA PRO A 73 -7.24 6.99 10.74
C PRO A 73 -6.12 7.64 9.93
N ASP A 74 -5.03 8.01 10.61
CA ASP A 74 -3.84 8.51 9.93
C ASP A 74 -3.32 7.49 8.91
N ALA A 75 -3.09 7.95 7.67
CA ALA A 75 -2.71 7.09 6.55
C ALA A 75 -1.34 6.45 6.75
N VAL A 76 -0.37 7.19 7.29
CA VAL A 76 1.00 6.72 7.51
C VAL A 76 1.03 5.67 8.62
N GLU A 77 0.40 5.95 9.75
CA GLU A 77 0.23 4.99 10.86
C GLU A 77 -0.49 3.72 10.40
N SER A 78 -1.51 3.88 9.56
CA SER A 78 -2.26 2.74 9.03
C SER A 78 -1.47 1.92 8.04
N GLY A 79 -0.64 2.58 7.21
CA GLY A 79 0.33 1.92 6.35
C GLY A 79 1.35 1.11 7.15
N MET A 80 1.90 1.65 8.24
CA MET A 80 2.81 0.90 9.13
C MET A 80 2.14 -0.31 9.77
N ARG A 81 0.89 -0.18 10.23
CA ARG A 81 0.11 -1.30 10.76
C ARG A 81 -0.17 -2.34 9.70
N LEU A 82 -0.56 -1.92 8.50
CA LEU A 82 -0.82 -2.80 7.38
C LEU A 82 0.43 -3.58 6.97
N ALA A 83 1.60 -2.93 6.93
CA ALA A 83 2.89 -3.57 6.67
C ALA A 83 3.15 -4.72 7.66
N ARG A 84 2.93 -4.48 8.96
CA ARG A 84 3.02 -5.51 10.01
C ARG A 84 2.02 -6.65 9.82
N LEU A 85 0.76 -6.32 9.54
CA LEU A 85 -0.30 -7.32 9.35
C LEU A 85 -0.04 -8.20 8.12
N LEU A 86 0.50 -7.62 7.05
CA LEU A 86 0.86 -8.35 5.83
C LEU A 86 2.21 -9.09 5.97
N GLY A 87 3.03 -8.74 6.95
CA GLY A 87 4.40 -9.24 7.07
C GLY A 87 5.30 -8.82 5.91
N ARG A 88 5.03 -7.65 5.32
CA ARG A 88 5.71 -7.13 4.11
C ARG A 88 5.97 -5.64 4.26
N SER A 89 7.04 -5.15 3.64
CA SER A 89 7.28 -3.71 3.59
C SER A 89 6.37 -3.04 2.57
N LEU A 90 5.98 -1.80 2.82
CA LEU A 90 5.12 -0.99 1.96
C LEU A 90 5.81 0.33 1.63
N LEU A 91 5.69 0.78 0.38
CA LEU A 91 5.98 2.16 0.01
C LEU A 91 4.69 2.97 0.00
N LEU A 92 4.71 4.08 0.72
CA LEU A 92 3.63 5.07 0.79
C LEU A 92 4.13 6.38 0.17
N ALA A 93 3.20 7.17 -0.36
CA ALA A 93 3.51 8.54 -0.78
C ALA A 93 4.05 9.35 0.41
N ASN A 94 5.07 10.18 0.16
CA ASN A 94 5.58 11.11 1.16
C ASN A 94 4.94 12.50 0.99
N ASP A 95 3.69 12.63 1.43
CA ASP A 95 2.90 13.87 1.31
C ASP A 95 3.46 15.05 2.12
N ALA A 96 4.44 14.80 3.00
CA ALA A 96 5.16 15.85 3.70
C ALA A 96 6.13 16.63 2.79
N THR A 97 6.37 16.15 1.56
CA THR A 97 7.31 16.74 0.61
C THR A 97 6.65 16.98 -0.75
N ALA A 98 7.16 17.96 -1.49
CA ALA A 98 6.77 18.17 -2.88
C ALA A 98 7.60 17.34 -3.88
N ASP A 99 8.51 16.49 -3.39
CA ASP A 99 9.38 15.67 -4.23
C ASP A 99 8.64 14.39 -4.65
N PRO A 100 8.28 14.23 -5.94
CA PRO A 100 7.55 13.06 -6.43
C PRO A 100 8.39 11.77 -6.38
N TYR A 101 9.69 11.87 -6.09
CA TYR A 101 10.60 10.74 -5.96
C TYR A 101 10.88 10.37 -4.49
N SER A 102 10.22 11.04 -3.53
CA SER A 102 10.32 10.74 -2.11
C SER A 102 9.16 9.84 -1.66
N PHE A 103 9.50 8.76 -0.96
CA PHE A 103 8.53 7.79 -0.44
C PHE A 103 8.81 7.48 1.02
N LEU A 104 7.78 7.04 1.73
CA LEU A 104 7.91 6.47 3.06
C LEU A 104 7.93 4.94 2.93
N LEU A 105 9.02 4.32 3.36
CA LEU A 105 9.14 2.88 3.52
C LEU A 105 8.68 2.48 4.91
N ALA A 106 7.49 1.89 4.99
CA ALA A 106 6.98 1.21 6.16
C ALA A 106 7.48 -0.24 6.15
N SER A 107 8.37 -0.59 7.08
CA SER A 107 8.93 -1.95 7.14
C SER A 107 7.91 -2.95 7.68
N ARG A 108 8.15 -4.24 7.44
CA ARG A 108 7.39 -5.34 8.05
C ARG A 108 7.38 -5.33 9.59
N ALA A 109 8.33 -4.64 10.23
CA ALA A 109 8.38 -4.45 11.68
C ALA A 109 7.52 -3.26 12.16
N GLY A 110 6.97 -2.47 11.23
CA GLY A 110 6.23 -1.23 11.52
C GLY A 110 7.13 -0.05 11.86
N THR A 111 8.37 -0.07 11.37
CA THR A 111 9.24 1.12 11.41
C THR A 111 9.08 1.92 10.13
N LEU A 112 9.22 3.24 10.23
CA LEU A 112 9.12 4.16 9.09
C LEU A 112 10.49 4.72 8.75
N SER A 113 10.81 4.79 7.47
CA SER A 113 12.00 5.46 6.95
C SER A 113 11.67 6.18 5.65
N THR A 114 12.37 7.26 5.34
CA THR A 114 12.25 7.91 4.04
C THR A 114 13.22 7.25 3.05
N VAL A 115 12.72 6.93 1.86
CA VAL A 115 13.52 6.43 0.74
C VAL A 115 13.28 7.32 -0.48
N SER A 116 14.27 7.36 -1.36
CA SER A 116 14.14 8.05 -2.65
C SER A 116 14.31 7.06 -3.78
N VAL A 117 13.60 7.29 -4.88
CA VAL A 117 13.83 6.55 -6.12
C VAL A 117 14.85 7.29 -6.99
N ASP A 118 15.67 6.55 -7.71
CA ASP A 118 16.57 7.16 -8.70
C ASP A 118 15.79 7.48 -9.98
N ARG A 119 15.67 8.76 -10.27
CA ARG A 119 15.02 9.27 -11.49
C ARG A 119 15.77 8.96 -12.79
N LYS A 120 17.03 8.50 -12.71
CA LYS A 120 17.90 8.19 -13.85
C LYS A 120 18.04 6.69 -14.11
N GLU A 121 17.64 5.86 -13.14
CA GLU A 121 17.79 4.41 -13.23
C GLU A 121 16.41 3.76 -13.27
N LEU A 122 16.24 2.81 -14.18
CA LEU A 122 15.05 2.01 -14.28
C LEU A 122 15.38 0.57 -13.91
N ASP A 123 14.48 -0.09 -13.20
CA ASP A 123 14.55 -1.51 -12.91
C ASP A 123 14.25 -2.37 -14.16
N GLU A 124 14.35 -3.69 -14.01
CA GLU A 124 14.05 -4.67 -15.07
C GLU A 124 12.60 -4.58 -15.62
N HIS A 125 11.72 -3.86 -14.94
CA HIS A 125 10.33 -3.63 -15.31
C HIS A 125 10.06 -2.20 -15.79
N ASN A 126 11.12 -1.43 -16.11
CA ASN A 126 11.04 -0.07 -16.63
C ASN A 126 10.39 0.95 -15.65
N ARG A 127 10.60 0.74 -14.34
CA ARG A 127 10.15 1.64 -13.26
C ARG A 127 11.36 2.27 -12.57
N TYR A 128 11.22 3.46 -11.99
CA TYR A 128 12.32 4.09 -11.25
C TYR A 128 12.84 3.16 -10.15
N ALA A 129 14.15 2.92 -10.15
CA ALA A 129 14.79 2.05 -9.18
C ALA A 129 14.66 2.64 -7.77
N ILE A 130 14.21 1.83 -6.81
CA ILE A 130 14.13 2.24 -5.42
C ILE A 130 15.51 2.08 -4.81
N LEU A 131 16.10 3.19 -4.35
CA LEU A 131 17.37 3.16 -3.65
C LEU A 131 17.14 2.69 -2.21
N THR A 132 16.97 1.39 -2.01
CA THR A 132 17.16 0.81 -0.69
C THR A 132 18.63 0.91 -0.38
N ARG A 133 19.03 1.69 0.63
CA ARG A 133 20.38 1.60 1.19
C ARG A 133 20.52 0.21 1.80
N GLU A 134 20.86 -0.79 0.98
CA GLU A 134 21.51 -1.97 1.51
C GLU A 134 22.88 -1.50 1.99
N ASN A 135 23.13 -1.67 3.30
CA ASN A 135 24.44 -1.43 3.87
C ASN A 135 25.48 -2.29 3.10
N PRO A 136 26.70 -1.76 2.90
CA PRO A 136 27.75 -2.38 2.09
C PRO A 136 28.17 -3.76 2.58
#